data_AF-A0A9X4L161-F1
#
_entry.id   AF-A0A9X4L161-F1
#
_cell.length_a   1.000
_cell.length_b   1.000
_cell.length_c   1.000
_cell.angle_alpha   90.00
_cell.angle_beta   90.00
_cell.angle_gamma   90.00
#
_symmetry.space_group_name_H-M   'P 1'
#
loop_
_entity.id
_entity.type
_entity.pdbx_description
1 polymer ?
#
loop_
_entity_poly.entity_id
_entity_poly.type
_entity_poly.pdbx_seq_one_letter_code
_entity_poly.pdbx_strand_id
1 'polypeptide(L)' 'MIAILIVYASVAVAEWRYIHRSKRKKRTYYIIFGSMSFLFLLSEFLFAIKQWFQMSVWIEAVFGPLERVLLGQW' A
#
# COMPACT_ATOMS: atom_id res chain seq x y z
N MET A 1 -5.75 3.98 -2.63
CA MET A 1 -5.14 4.23 -1.31
C MET A 1 -6.14 4.62 -0.22
N ILE A 2 -7.27 5.27 -0.55
CA ILE A 2 -8.32 5.63 0.42
C ILE A 2 -8.85 4.42 1.21
N ALA A 3 -9.07 3.26 0.56
CA ALA A 3 -9.54 2.06 1.25
C ALA A 3 -8.59 1.56 2.35
N ILE A 4 -7.27 1.58 2.10
CA ILE A 4 -6.25 1.19 3.08
C ILE A 4 -6.27 2.16 4.27
N LEU A 5 -6.35 3.47 3.97
CA LEU A 5 -6.45 4.52 4.97
C LEU A 5 -7.68 4.36 5.88
N ILE A 6 -8.84 4.04 5.29
CA ILE A 6 -10.08 3.76 6.03
C ILE A 6 -9.92 2.55 6.94
N VAL A 7 -9.29 1.47 6.47
CA VAL A 7 -9.03 0.28 7.29
C VAL A 7 -8.13 0.64 8.46
N TYR A 8 -6.99 1.28 8.23
CA TYR A 8 -6.09 1.68 9.33
C TYR A 8 -6.72 2.66 10.31
N ALA A 9 -7.49 3.65 9.83
CA ALA A 9 -8.23 4.58 10.68
C ALA A 9 -9.28 3.84 11.53
N SER A 10 -10.00 2.88 10.94
CA SER A 10 -11.00 2.10 11.67
C SER A 10 -10.39 1.26 12.78
N VAL A 11 -9.21 0.66 12.56
CA VAL A 11 -8.54 -0.10 13.61
C VAL A 11 -7.93 0.81 14.68
N ALA A 12 -7.36 1.96 14.29
CA ALA A 12 -6.89 2.96 15.26
C ALA A 12 -8.01 3.45 16.19
N VAL A 13 -9.21 3.69 15.65
CA VAL A 13 -10.39 4.07 16.44
C VAL A 13 -10.85 2.91 17.33
N ALA A 14 -10.86 1.67 16.83
CA ALA A 14 -11.22 0.50 17.62
C ALA A 14 -10.27 0.29 18.82
N GLU A 15 -8.96 0.34 18.58
CA GLU A 15 -7.91 0.25 19.60
C GLU A 15 -8.03 1.39 20.62
N TRP A 16 -8.24 2.62 20.16
CA TRP A 16 -8.45 3.78 21.04
C TRP A 16 -9.65 3.59 21.97
N ARG A 17 -10.78 3.13 21.41
CA ARG A 17 -12.01 2.85 22.18
C ARG A 17 -11.82 1.70 23.16
N TYR A 18 -11.06 0.68 22.76
CA TYR A 18 -10.77 -0.49 23.58
C TYR A 18 -9.86 -0.16 24.78
N ILE A 19 -8.83 0.66 24.56
CA ILE A 19 -7.91 1.09 25.61
C ILE A 19 -8.60 1.98 26.63
N HIS A 20 -9.46 2.89 26.18
CA HIS A 20 -10.20 3.78 27.07
C HIS A 20 -11.13 2.99 28.02
N ARG A 21 -11.68 1.85 27.57
CA ARG A 21 -12.47 0.95 28.41
C ARG A 21 -11.64 0.02 29.29
N SER A 22 -10.48 -0.45 28.84
CA SER A 22 -9.80 -1.60 29.46
C SER A 22 -8.66 -1.26 30.45
N LYS A 23 -8.36 0.02 30.76
CA LYS A 23 -7.26 0.45 31.66
C LYS A 23 -5.91 -0.25 31.40
N ARG A 24 -5.62 -0.66 30.16
CA ARG A 24 -4.39 -1.39 29.81
C ARG A 24 -3.16 -0.47 29.82
N LYS A 25 -1.99 -1.05 30.06
CA LYS A 25 -0.69 -0.35 30.09
C LYS A 25 -0.39 0.30 28.73
N LYS A 26 0.04 1.57 28.77
CA LYS A 26 0.41 2.39 27.60
C LYS A 26 1.43 1.74 26.65
N ARG A 27 2.24 0.79 27.13
CA ARG A 27 3.19 0.02 26.30
C ARG A 27 2.51 -0.75 25.17
N THR A 28 1.35 -1.36 25.43
CA THR A 28 0.62 -2.12 24.40
C THR A 28 0.12 -1.21 23.28
N TYR A 29 -0.26 0.03 23.61
CA TYR A 29 -0.63 1.05 22.62
C TYR A 29 0.51 1.35 21.65
N TYR A 30 1.72 1.63 22.15
CA TYR A 30 2.86 1.92 21.28
C TYR A 30 3.25 0.75 20.38
N ILE A 31 3.13 -0.49 20.86
CA ILE A 31 3.42 -1.69 20.05
C ILE A 31 2.39 -1.86 18.93
N ILE A 32 1.10 -1.70 19.23
CA ILE A 32 0.03 -1.89 18.24
C ILE A 32 0.03 -0.73 17.23
N PHE A 33 0.13 0.51 17.70
CA PHE A 33 0.19 1.67 16.83
C PHE A 33 1.47 1.69 15.98
N GLY A 34 2.60 1.30 16.57
CA GLY A 34 3.88 1.18 15.85
C GLY A 34 3.85 0.10 14.77
N SER A 35 3.32 -1.09 15.08
CA SER A 35 3.17 -2.16 14.09
C SER A 35 2.17 -1.79 12.98
N MET A 36 1.09 -1.07 13.30
CA MET A 36 0.17 -0.55 12.29
C MET A 36 0.81 0.48 11.37
N SER A 37 1.48 1.50 11.92
CA SER A 37 2.17 2.49 11.10
C SER A 37 3.24 1.85 10.22
N PHE A 38 3.96 0.86 10.75
CA PHE A 38 4.96 0.12 9.98
C PHE A 38 4.34 -0.65 8.82
N LEU A 39 3.24 -1.38 9.05
CA LEU A 39 2.54 -2.12 7.99
C LEU A 39 1.89 -1.18 6.95
N PHE A 40 1.41 0.00 7.38
CA PHE A 40 0.90 1.02 6.46
C PHE A 40 2.01 1.52 5.53
N LEU A 41 3.13 1.95 6.10
CA LEU A 41 4.32 2.39 5.34
C LEU A 41 4.83 1.31 4.39
N LEU A 42 4.89 0.06 4.86
CA LEU A 42 5.33 -1.07 4.05
C LEU A 42 4.39 -1.34 2.87
N SER A 43 3.07 -1.21 3.09
CA SER A 43 2.08 -1.33 2.00
C SER A 43 2.20 -0.20 0.98
N GLU A 44 2.48 1.02 1.43
CA GLU A 44 2.68 2.19 0.56
C GLU A 44 3.96 2.02 -0.28
N PHE A 45 5.03 1.55 0.35
CA PHE A 45 6.30 1.26 -0.29
C PHE A 45 6.17 0.15 -1.34
N LEU A 46 5.47 -0.94 -1.03
CA LEU A 46 5.17 -2.00 -2.00
C LEU A 46 4.32 -1.50 -3.17
N PHE A 47 3.37 -0.61 -2.91
CA PHE A 47 2.54 -0.04 -3.97
C PHE A 47 3.33 0.89 -4.88
N ALA A 48 4.20 1.74 -4.30
CA ALA A 48 5.13 2.57 -5.05
C ALA A 48 6.05 1.69 -5.92
N ILE A 49 6.64 0.63 -5.36
CA ILE A 49 7.44 -0.33 -6.12
C ILE A 49 6.63 -0.97 -7.25
N LYS A 50 5.38 -1.37 -7.00
CA LYS A 50 4.50 -1.94 -8.03
C LYS A 50 4.25 -0.97 -9.18
N GLN A 51 4.16 0.33 -8.91
CA GLN A 51 4.01 1.35 -9.95
C GLN A 51 5.25 1.45 -10.84
N TRP A 52 6.44 1.26 -10.28
CA TRP A 52 7.70 1.13 -11.05
C TRP A 52 7.79 -0.20 -11.80
N PHE A 53 7.20 -1.26 -11.25
CA PHE A 53 7.16 -2.61 -11.82
C PHE A 53 5.90 -2.90 -12.65
N GLN A 54 5.30 -1.87 -13.27
CA GLN A 54 4.22 -2.10 -14.23
C GLN A 54 4.77 -2.90 -15.42
N MET A 55 4.54 -4.22 -15.41
CA MET A 55 4.88 -5.14 -16.50
C MET A 55 4.36 -4.65 -17.85
N SER A 56 3.27 -3.87 -17.88
CA SER A 56 2.75 -3.26 -19.09
C SER A 56 3.78 -2.39 -19.79
N VAL A 57 4.59 -1.61 -19.06
CA VAL A 57 5.65 -0.77 -19.65
C VAL A 57 6.76 -1.64 -20.27
N TRP A 58 7.07 -2.77 -19.64
CA TRP A 58 8.05 -3.71 -20.17
C TRP A 58 7.54 -4.46 -21.41
N ILE A 59 6.26 -4.87 -21.39
CA ILE A 59 5.61 -5.51 -22.52
C ILE A 59 5.50 -4.51 -23.68
N GLU A 60 5.08 -3.27 -23.42
CA GLU A 60 4.99 -2.20 -24.42
C GLU A 60 6.36 -1.80 -24.96
N ALA A 61 7.42 -1.83 -24.15
CA ALA A 61 8.79 -1.60 -24.63
C ALA A 61 9.32 -2.71 -25.55
N VAL A 62 8.93 -3.97 -25.33
CA VAL A 62 9.37 -5.11 -26.16
C VAL A 62 8.50 -5.28 -27.40
N PHE A 63 7.17 -5.18 -27.24
CA PHE A 63 6.19 -5.43 -28.29
C PHE A 63 5.80 -4.17 -29.07
N GLY A 64 5.97 -2.97 -28.51
CA GLY A 64 5.66 -1.71 -29.19
C GLY A 64 6.48 -1.46 -30.47
N PRO A 65 7.79 -1.73 -30.51
CA PRO A 65 8.57 -1.67 -31.75
C PRO A 65 8.08 -2.70 -32.78
N LEU A 66 7.69 -3.89 -32.32
CA LEU A 66 7.24 -5.00 -33.13
C LEU A 66 5.87 -4.72 -33.77
N GLU A 67 4.99 -4.06 -33.02
CA GLU A 67 3.68 -3.59 -33.46
C GLU A 67 3.80 -2.47 -34.51
N ARG A 68 4.73 -1.52 -34.33
CA ARG A 68 5.02 -0.48 -35.34
C ARG A 68 5.55 -1.05 -36.66
N VAL A 69 6.39 -2.09 -36.59
CA VAL A 69 6.91 -2.79 -37.78
C VAL A 69 5.82 -3.59 -38.48
N LEU A 70 4.95 -4.28 -37.72
CA LEU A 70 3.84 -5.06 -38.28
C LEU A 70 2.71 -4.20 -38.88
N LEU A 71 2.42 -3.04 -38.28
CA LEU A 71 1.38 -2.12 -38.74
C LEU A 71 1.88 -1.11 -39.79
N GLY A 72 3.18 -1.10 -40.10
CA GLY A 72 3.76 -0.27 -41.16
C GLY A 72 3.64 1.24 -40.94
N GLN A 73 3.44 1.68 -39.70
CA GLN A 73 3.41 3.10 -39.33
C GLN A 73 4.83 3.54 -38.97
N TRP A 74 5.54 4.07 -39.97
CA TRP A 74 6.84 4.73 -39.81
C TRP A 74 6.66 6.21 -39.47
#